data_AF-A0A3P7JIH1-F1
#
_entry.id   AF-A0A3P7JIH1-F1
#
_cell.length_a   1.000
_cell.length_b   1.000
_cell.length_c   1.000
_cell.angle_alpha   90.00
_cell.angle_beta   90.00
_cell.angle_gamma   90.00
#
_symmetry.space_group_name_H-M   'P 1'
#
loop_
_entity.id
_entity.type
_entity.pdbx_description
1 polymer ?
#
loop_
_entity_poly.entity_id
_entity_poly.type
_entity_poly.pdbx_seq_one_letter_code
_entity_poly.pdbx_strand_id
1 'polypeptide(L)'
;MFQWYHWGPKSHDVVRMTGAMDPPYDIDNEKQMLLIPFYHCYGFCMMMIAILNGATSVMLPHFKPDLFCSAIQTHQIRWLAIAPPIVTFLARNPICENYDLSCLQTLFSGSAPAPKHICYEVLQRYKNIKYVQQGYGMSETCMVSHLPDIRDGQPPGSVGKIAPNLEMKVFTFFTHPSKFLYSTVSNCGPKEW
;
A
#
# COMPACT_ATOMS: atom_id res chain seq x y z
N MET A 1 13.14 0.83 -34.85
CA MET A 1 11.70 1.05 -35.08
C MET A 1 10.99 0.54 -33.84
N PHE A 2 10.57 1.43 -32.94
CA PHE A 2 9.94 1.05 -31.68
C PHE A 2 8.47 0.73 -31.95
N GLN A 3 8.08 -0.51 -31.70
CA GLN A 3 6.71 -0.96 -31.83
C GLN A 3 6.02 -0.77 -30.47
N TRP A 4 5.08 0.16 -30.42
CA TRP A 4 4.23 0.37 -29.25
C TRP A 4 3.17 -0.74 -29.23
N TYR A 5 3.12 -1.51 -28.14
CA TYR A 5 2.05 -2.47 -27.90
C TYR A 5 0.89 -1.78 -27.18
N HIS A 6 -0.31 -1.93 -27.74
CA HIS A 6 -1.55 -1.50 -27.11
C HIS A 6 -1.88 -2.38 -25.90
N TRP A 7 -2.09 -1.74 -24.75
CA TRP A 7 -2.58 -2.39 -23.54
C TRP A 7 -4.10 -2.56 -23.61
N GLY A 8 -4.57 -3.81 -23.64
CA GLY A 8 -5.95 -4.18 -23.29
C GLY A 8 -6.14 -4.23 -21.76
N PRO A 9 -7.39 -4.15 -21.26
CA PRO A 9 -7.67 -4.01 -19.83
C PRO A 9 -7.42 -5.33 -19.10
N LYS A 10 -6.26 -5.48 -18.46
CA LYS A 10 -5.99 -6.58 -17.52
C LYS A 10 -6.07 -6.05 -16.09
N SER A 11 -7.18 -6.39 -15.42
CA SER A 11 -7.43 -6.33 -13.95
C SER A 11 -6.63 -5.29 -13.16
N HIS A 12 -7.31 -4.20 -12.80
CA HIS A 12 -6.85 -3.06 -12.00
C HIS A 12 -5.98 -3.44 -10.79
N ASP A 13 -4.83 -2.76 -10.61
CA ASP A 13 -3.82 -3.03 -9.58
C ASP A 13 -4.33 -2.99 -8.13
N VAL A 14 -5.49 -2.37 -7.89
CA VAL A 14 -6.18 -2.39 -6.60
C VAL A 14 -6.48 -3.82 -6.15
N VAL A 15 -6.87 -4.70 -7.09
CA VAL A 15 -7.16 -6.13 -6.82
C VAL A 15 -5.91 -6.87 -6.35
N ARG A 16 -4.70 -6.43 -6.74
CA ARG A 16 -3.45 -7.03 -6.26
C ARG A 16 -3.11 -6.62 -4.83
N MET A 17 -3.45 -5.38 -4.44
CA MET A 17 -3.20 -4.87 -3.09
C MET A 17 -4.19 -5.43 -2.06
N THR A 18 -5.41 -5.73 -2.46
CA THR A 18 -6.46 -6.21 -1.56
C THR A 18 -6.78 -7.70 -1.74
N GLY A 19 -6.26 -8.35 -2.78
CA GLY A 19 -6.45 -9.77 -3.07
C GLY A 19 -5.78 -10.76 -2.12
N ALA A 20 -5.02 -10.28 -1.12
CA ALA A 20 -4.48 -11.11 -0.03
C ALA A 20 -5.44 -11.30 1.15
N MET A 21 -6.56 -10.57 1.13
CA MET A 21 -7.60 -10.66 2.13
C MET A 21 -8.39 -11.97 1.98
N ASP A 22 -8.97 -12.43 3.09
CA ASP A 22 -9.78 -13.65 3.14
C ASP A 22 -11.14 -13.38 3.82
N PRO A 23 -12.27 -13.44 3.09
CA PRO A 23 -12.37 -13.65 1.64
C PRO A 23 -11.73 -12.50 0.84
N PRO A 24 -11.44 -12.66 -0.46
CA PRO A 24 -10.90 -11.58 -1.30
C PRO A 24 -11.77 -10.32 -1.23
N TYR A 25 -11.12 -9.17 -1.39
CA TYR A 25 -11.79 -7.87 -1.30
C TYR A 25 -12.92 -7.74 -2.31
N ASP A 26 -14.10 -7.43 -1.80
CA ASP A 26 -15.32 -7.23 -2.58
C ASP A 26 -15.78 -5.78 -2.46
N ILE A 27 -15.73 -5.06 -3.56
CA ILE A 27 -15.93 -3.61 -3.58
C ILE A 27 -17.34 -3.17 -3.16
N ASP A 28 -18.32 -4.04 -3.36
CA ASP A 28 -19.73 -3.76 -3.06
C ASP A 28 -20.04 -3.94 -1.57
N ASN A 29 -19.27 -4.78 -0.89
CA ASN A 29 -19.50 -5.15 0.51
C ASN A 29 -18.45 -4.57 1.47
N GLU A 30 -17.33 -4.09 0.94
CA GLU A 30 -16.22 -3.54 1.71
C GLU A 30 -16.27 -2.02 1.84
N LYS A 31 -15.59 -1.53 2.87
CA LYS A 31 -15.43 -0.09 3.12
C LYS A 31 -13.96 0.23 3.28
N GLN A 32 -13.54 1.34 2.69
CA GLN A 32 -12.20 1.88 2.91
C GLN A 32 -12.24 3.09 3.82
N MET A 33 -11.17 3.27 4.60
CA MET A 33 -10.99 4.48 5.40
C MET A 33 -10.10 5.49 4.66
N LEU A 34 -10.62 6.69 4.45
CA LEU A 34 -9.88 7.82 3.90
C LEU A 34 -9.42 8.74 5.04
N LEU A 35 -8.21 8.48 5.54
CA LEU A 35 -7.57 9.23 6.62
C LEU A 35 -6.42 10.12 6.13
N ILE A 36 -5.80 9.77 5.01
CA ILE A 36 -4.62 10.48 4.50
C ILE A 36 -5.05 11.82 3.88
N PRO A 37 -4.36 12.93 4.14
CA PRO A 37 -4.76 14.24 3.65
C PRO A 37 -4.84 14.30 2.11
N PHE A 38 -5.94 14.85 1.58
CA PHE A 38 -6.18 14.91 0.14
C PHE A 38 -5.33 15.95 -0.61
N TYR A 39 -4.66 16.87 0.11
CA TYR A 39 -3.67 17.76 -0.51
C TYR A 39 -2.35 17.05 -0.80
N HIS A 40 -2.14 15.85 -0.24
CA HIS A 40 -0.99 15.01 -0.52
C HIS A 40 -1.37 13.97 -1.59
N CYS A 41 -0.47 13.69 -2.54
CA CYS A 41 -0.76 12.82 -3.69
C CYS A 41 -1.26 11.42 -3.29
N TYR A 42 -0.77 10.88 -2.17
CA TYR A 42 -1.25 9.60 -1.64
C TYR A 42 -2.75 9.66 -1.27
N GLY A 43 -3.18 10.63 -0.47
CA GLY A 43 -4.59 10.78 -0.10
C GLY A 43 -5.46 11.12 -1.31
N PHE A 44 -4.97 12.01 -2.19
CA PHE A 44 -5.65 12.36 -3.43
C PHE A 44 -5.91 11.15 -4.32
N CYS A 45 -4.90 10.32 -4.57
CA CYS A 45 -5.05 9.17 -5.45
C CYS A 45 -5.93 8.09 -4.81
N MET A 46 -5.86 7.87 -3.50
CA MET A 46 -6.78 6.94 -2.82
C MET A 46 -8.24 7.41 -2.95
N MET A 47 -8.50 8.71 -2.83
CA MET A 47 -9.82 9.29 -3.06
C MET A 47 -10.26 9.13 -4.53
N MET A 48 -9.38 9.36 -5.50
CA MET A 48 -9.68 9.16 -6.92
C MET A 48 -9.99 7.70 -7.23
N ILE A 49 -9.20 6.76 -6.70
CA ILE A 49 -9.46 5.32 -6.83
C ILE A 49 -10.82 4.98 -6.22
N ALA A 50 -11.15 5.53 -5.05
CA ALA A 50 -12.45 5.33 -4.41
C ALA A 50 -13.62 5.73 -5.32
N ILE A 51 -13.53 6.92 -5.90
CA ILE A 51 -14.59 7.50 -6.76
C ILE A 51 -14.71 6.70 -8.05
N LEU A 52 -13.60 6.42 -8.74
CA LEU A 52 -13.60 5.67 -10.00
C LEU A 52 -14.18 4.26 -9.85
N ASN A 53 -13.97 3.68 -8.67
CA ASN A 53 -14.42 2.35 -8.33
C ASN A 53 -15.83 2.30 -7.70
N GLY A 54 -16.44 3.44 -7.39
CA GLY A 54 -17.72 3.49 -6.65
C GLY A 54 -17.63 2.94 -5.21
N ALA A 55 -16.44 2.93 -4.60
CA ALA A 55 -16.21 2.29 -3.32
C ALA A 55 -16.79 3.09 -2.14
N THR A 56 -17.48 2.40 -1.23
CA THR A 56 -17.97 3.01 0.02
C THR A 56 -16.79 3.43 0.90
N SER A 57 -16.76 4.70 1.30
CA SER A 57 -15.60 5.30 1.98
C SER A 57 -15.99 5.98 3.29
N VAL A 58 -15.29 5.67 4.37
CA VAL A 58 -15.39 6.32 5.67
C VAL A 58 -14.29 7.37 5.77
N MET A 59 -14.66 8.65 5.83
CA MET A 59 -13.71 9.75 5.79
C MET A 59 -13.45 10.29 7.21
N LEU A 60 -12.18 10.44 7.56
CA LEU A 60 -11.74 11.08 8.79
C LEU A 60 -10.94 12.34 8.44
N PRO A 61 -11.44 13.56 8.73
CA PRO A 61 -10.76 14.79 8.31
C PRO A 61 -9.40 14.97 9.00
N HIS A 62 -9.27 14.46 10.21
CA HIS A 62 -8.05 14.47 10.99
C HIS A 62 -7.94 13.19 11.81
N PHE A 63 -6.71 12.76 12.08
CA PHE A 63 -6.45 11.65 12.98
C PHE A 63 -6.80 12.05 14.42
N LYS A 64 -7.77 11.35 15.00
CA LYS A 64 -8.06 11.35 16.44
C LYS A 64 -8.12 9.89 16.90
N PRO A 65 -7.31 9.46 17.89
CA PRO A 65 -7.20 8.06 18.30
C PRO A 65 -8.54 7.34 18.50
N ASP A 66 -9.42 7.88 19.33
CA ASP A 66 -10.73 7.27 19.60
C ASP A 66 -11.62 7.19 18.37
N LEU A 67 -11.67 8.27 17.59
CA LEU A 67 -12.47 8.31 16.37
C LEU A 67 -11.97 7.31 15.33
N PHE A 68 -10.64 7.17 15.21
CA PHE A 68 -10.01 6.22 14.30
C PHE A 68 -10.34 4.77 14.70
N CYS A 69 -10.11 4.40 15.96
CA CYS A 69 -10.37 3.04 16.43
C CYS A 69 -11.87 2.71 16.41
N SER A 70 -12.74 3.62 16.86
CA SER A 70 -14.20 3.43 16.83
C SER A 70 -14.73 3.33 15.40
N ALA A 71 -14.19 4.08 14.44
CA ALA A 71 -14.57 3.98 13.04
C ALA A 71 -14.18 2.63 12.42
N ILE A 72 -12.99 2.11 12.75
CA ILE A 72 -12.57 0.76 12.31
C ILE A 72 -13.56 -0.29 12.83
N GLN A 73 -13.86 -0.27 14.13
CA GLN A 73 -14.79 -1.22 14.74
C GLN A 73 -16.21 -1.09 14.18
N THR A 74 -16.74 0.13 14.07
CA THR A 74 -18.13 0.37 13.64
C THR A 74 -18.34 0.01 12.18
N HIS A 75 -17.37 0.35 11.32
CA HIS A 75 -17.49 0.15 9.89
C HIS A 75 -16.86 -1.15 9.38
N GLN A 76 -16.24 -1.93 10.27
CA GLN A 76 -15.56 -3.19 9.97
C GLN A 76 -14.49 -3.02 8.88
N ILE A 77 -13.63 -2.01 9.05
CA ILE A 77 -12.58 -1.69 8.07
C ILE A 77 -11.52 -2.80 8.07
N ARG A 78 -11.46 -3.58 6.98
CA ARG A 78 -10.53 -4.72 6.87
C ARG A 78 -9.13 -4.36 6.41
N TRP A 79 -8.96 -3.20 5.80
CA TRP A 79 -7.66 -2.72 5.35
C TRP A 79 -7.50 -1.22 5.46
N LEU A 80 -6.25 -0.80 5.61
CA LEU A 80 -5.90 0.60 5.83
C LEU A 80 -4.75 1.04 4.95
N ALA A 81 -4.95 2.12 4.21
CA ALA A 81 -3.88 2.94 3.63
C ALA A 81 -3.47 4.01 4.64
N ILE A 82 -2.26 3.91 5.20
CA ILE A 82 -1.79 4.75 6.31
C ILE A 82 -0.34 5.20 6.15
N ALA A 83 0.06 6.22 6.92
CA ALA A 83 1.44 6.67 7.04
C ALA A 83 2.15 5.97 8.23
N PRO A 84 3.49 5.92 8.27
CA PRO A 84 4.25 5.23 9.32
C PRO A 84 3.89 5.62 10.76
N PRO A 85 3.58 6.90 11.09
CA PRO A 85 3.16 7.26 12.45
C PRO A 85 1.92 6.51 12.93
N ILE A 86 0.98 6.20 12.02
CA ILE A 86 -0.24 5.44 12.34
C ILE A 86 0.09 3.95 12.54
N VAL A 87 1.08 3.41 11.83
CA VAL A 87 1.59 2.05 12.08
C VAL A 87 2.20 1.97 13.48
N THR A 88 3.00 2.96 13.88
CA THR A 88 3.54 3.05 15.25
C THR A 88 2.44 3.20 16.29
N PHE A 89 1.42 4.01 16.01
CA PHE A 89 0.25 4.15 16.88
C PHE A 89 -0.44 2.79 17.09
N LEU A 90 -0.74 2.05 16.02
CA LEU A 90 -1.36 0.73 16.11
C LEU A 90 -0.50 -0.26 16.90
N ALA A 91 0.83 -0.21 16.75
CA ALA A 91 1.75 -1.08 17.47
C ALA A 91 1.73 -0.84 18.99
N ARG A 92 1.77 0.43 19.42
CA ARG A 92 2.17 0.79 20.79
C ARG A 92 1.12 1.51 21.61
N ASN A 93 0.11 2.13 21.01
CA ASN A 93 -0.83 2.93 21.76
C ASN A 93 -1.85 2.04 22.50
N PRO A 94 -1.98 2.13 23.84
CA PRO A 94 -2.89 1.29 24.61
C PRO A 94 -4.37 1.55 24.31
N ILE A 95 -4.72 2.72 23.75
CA ILE A 95 -6.12 3.03 23.41
C ILE A 95 -6.72 2.02 22.44
N CYS A 96 -5.89 1.38 21.61
CA CYS A 96 -6.33 0.34 20.69
C CYS A 96 -6.91 -0.89 21.41
N GLU A 97 -6.57 -1.14 22.68
CA GLU A 97 -7.13 -2.24 23.48
C GLU A 97 -8.59 -1.99 23.89
N ASN A 98 -9.07 -0.75 23.82
CA ASN A 98 -10.46 -0.40 24.15
C ASN A 98 -11.43 -0.70 23.00
N TYR A 99 -10.94 -1.14 21.84
CA TYR A 99 -11.71 -1.34 20.63
C TYR A 99 -11.43 -2.72 20.02
N ASP A 100 -12.46 -3.33 19.44
CA ASP A 100 -12.33 -4.53 18.63
C ASP A 100 -11.82 -4.18 17.22
N LEU A 101 -10.52 -4.32 17.04
CA LEU A 101 -9.82 -4.12 15.77
C LEU A 101 -9.54 -5.45 15.05
N SER A 102 -10.20 -6.55 15.45
CA SER A 102 -9.97 -7.88 14.88
C SER A 102 -10.36 -7.98 13.39
N CYS A 103 -11.19 -7.07 12.89
CA CYS A 103 -11.53 -7.01 11.46
C CYS A 103 -10.33 -6.67 10.56
N LEU A 104 -9.27 -6.05 11.08
CA LEU A 104 -8.10 -5.67 10.29
C LEU A 104 -7.35 -6.91 9.78
N GLN A 105 -7.12 -6.97 8.47
CA GLN A 105 -6.40 -8.06 7.81
C GLN A 105 -5.12 -7.61 7.09
N THR A 106 -5.06 -6.37 6.60
CA THR A 106 -3.91 -5.87 5.85
C THR A 106 -3.71 -4.37 6.07
N LEU A 107 -2.46 -3.96 6.26
CA LEU A 107 -2.08 -2.55 6.31
C LEU A 107 -1.18 -2.21 5.13
N PHE A 108 -1.39 -1.05 4.52
CA PHE A 108 -0.52 -0.49 3.50
C PHE A 108 0.09 0.82 3.99
N SER A 109 1.40 0.80 4.20
CA SER A 109 2.20 1.94 4.64
C SER A 109 2.96 2.54 3.47
N GLY A 110 2.98 3.88 3.36
CA GLY A 110 3.71 4.58 2.32
C GLY A 110 4.19 5.96 2.77
N SER A 111 4.68 6.77 1.83
CA SER A 111 5.23 8.13 2.02
C SER A 111 6.54 8.21 2.83
N ALA A 112 6.82 7.26 3.72
CA ALA A 112 8.11 7.11 4.39
C ALA A 112 8.29 5.64 4.83
N PRO A 113 9.53 5.18 5.08
CA PRO A 113 9.76 3.81 5.50
C PRO A 113 9.25 3.58 6.93
N ALA A 114 8.35 2.61 7.10
CA ALA A 114 8.00 2.11 8.42
C ALA A 114 9.15 1.22 8.97
N PRO A 115 9.63 1.43 10.21
CA PRO A 115 10.69 0.61 10.77
C PRO A 115 10.27 -0.85 10.88
N LYS A 116 11.15 -1.77 10.46
CA LYS A 116 10.88 -3.22 10.44
C LYS A 116 10.38 -3.76 11.79
N HIS A 117 10.96 -3.28 12.90
CA HIS A 117 10.56 -3.70 14.25
C HIS A 117 9.13 -3.26 14.58
N ILE A 118 8.70 -2.05 14.17
CA ILE A 118 7.33 -1.57 14.35
C ILE A 118 6.34 -2.45 13.58
N CYS A 119 6.66 -2.81 12.33
CA CYS A 119 5.80 -3.70 11.55
C CYS A 119 5.62 -5.06 12.25
N TYR A 120 6.68 -5.61 12.85
CA TYR A 120 6.57 -6.86 13.62
C TYR A 120 5.75 -6.72 14.89
N GLU A 121 5.88 -5.61 15.62
CA GLU A 121 5.05 -5.34 16.80
C GLU A 121 3.55 -5.33 16.44
N VAL A 122 3.18 -4.73 15.30
CA VAL A 122 1.80 -4.79 14.78
C VAL A 122 1.36 -6.22 14.53
N LEU A 123 2.14 -7.01 13.78
CA LEU A 123 1.79 -8.41 13.46
C LEU A 123 1.71 -9.29 14.73
N GLN A 124 2.50 -8.99 15.75
CA GLN A 124 2.42 -9.66 17.04
C GLN A 124 1.15 -9.30 17.80
N ARG A 125 0.76 -8.02 17.77
CA ARG A 125 -0.42 -7.49 18.48
C ARG A 125 -1.73 -7.89 17.82
N TYR A 126 -1.81 -7.90 16.50
CA TYR A 126 -3.04 -8.21 15.74
C TYR A 126 -2.85 -9.45 14.87
N LYS A 127 -3.32 -10.60 15.35
CA LYS A 127 -3.12 -11.91 14.68
C LYS A 127 -3.82 -12.04 13.32
N ASN A 128 -4.87 -11.25 13.09
CA ASN A 128 -5.62 -11.27 11.83
C ASN A 128 -4.90 -10.47 10.74
N ILE A 129 -3.99 -9.56 11.10
CA ILE A 129 -3.17 -8.82 10.14
C ILE A 129 -2.08 -9.76 9.63
N LYS A 130 -2.22 -10.19 8.37
CA LYS A 130 -1.24 -11.08 7.73
C LYS A 130 0.01 -10.31 7.32
N TYR A 131 -0.15 -9.07 6.87
CA TYR A 131 0.93 -8.27 6.32
C TYR A 131 0.82 -6.78 6.65
N VAL A 132 1.97 -6.15 6.92
CA VAL A 132 2.17 -4.70 6.89
C VAL A 132 2.96 -4.37 5.63
N GLN A 133 2.23 -4.08 4.56
CA GLN A 133 2.79 -3.82 3.25
C GLN A 133 3.42 -2.44 3.18
N GLN A 134 4.50 -2.33 2.42
CA GLN A 134 5.10 -1.03 2.08
C GLN A 134 5.05 -0.79 0.59
N GLY A 135 4.82 0.46 0.21
CA GLY A 135 4.95 0.94 -1.16
C GLY A 135 5.92 2.11 -1.23
N TYR A 136 6.53 2.30 -2.40
CA TYR A 136 7.45 3.40 -2.64
C TYR A 136 6.97 4.28 -3.78
N GLY A 137 7.09 5.59 -3.60
CA GLY A 137 6.71 6.59 -4.57
C GLY A 137 7.11 7.97 -4.09
N MET A 138 6.98 8.94 -4.98
CA MET A 138 7.25 10.34 -4.76
C MET A 138 6.15 11.18 -5.42
N SER A 139 6.06 12.47 -5.06
CA SER A 139 5.20 13.42 -5.76
C SER A 139 5.48 13.46 -7.27
N GLU A 140 6.75 13.38 -7.65
CA GLU A 140 7.27 13.44 -9.01
C GLU A 140 6.91 12.19 -9.83
N THR A 141 6.55 11.10 -9.17
CA THR A 141 6.08 9.85 -9.81
C THR A 141 4.56 9.69 -9.68
N CYS A 142 3.83 10.80 -9.58
CA CYS A 142 2.37 10.91 -9.37
C CYS A 142 1.84 10.36 -8.04
N MET A 143 2.29 9.19 -7.58
CA MET A 143 1.95 8.63 -6.26
C MET A 143 2.85 7.47 -5.87
N VAL A 144 2.99 6.48 -6.77
CA VAL A 144 3.62 5.20 -6.48
C VAL A 144 4.42 4.71 -7.69
N SER A 145 5.63 4.26 -7.44
CA SER A 145 6.46 3.57 -8.44
C SER A 145 6.61 2.09 -8.14
N HIS A 146 6.50 1.68 -6.86
CA HIS A 146 6.56 0.28 -6.46
C HIS A 146 5.36 -0.08 -5.58
N LEU A 147 4.70 -1.17 -5.96
CA LEU A 147 3.51 -1.70 -5.33
C LEU A 147 3.78 -3.08 -4.73
N PRO A 148 3.18 -3.39 -3.57
CA PRO A 148 3.38 -4.66 -2.91
C PRO A 148 2.82 -5.81 -3.74
N ASP A 149 3.55 -6.92 -3.78
CA ASP A 149 3.10 -8.16 -4.43
C ASP A 149 2.83 -9.22 -3.37
N ILE A 150 1.56 -9.29 -2.99
CA ILE A 150 1.14 -10.09 -1.84
C ILE A 150 0.76 -11.50 -2.26
N ARG A 151 0.30 -11.68 -3.50
CA ARG A 151 -0.16 -12.98 -4.00
C ARG A 151 1.01 -13.93 -4.17
N ASP A 152 2.14 -13.41 -4.66
CA ASP A 152 3.33 -14.20 -4.96
C ASP A 152 4.37 -14.14 -3.81
N GLY A 153 4.04 -13.44 -2.72
CA GLY A 153 4.86 -13.31 -1.50
C GLY A 153 5.82 -12.11 -1.53
N GLN A 154 5.73 -11.25 -0.52
CA GLN A 154 6.58 -10.07 -0.36
C GLN A 154 7.62 -10.28 0.75
N PRO A 155 8.94 -10.13 0.45
CA PRO A 155 9.97 -10.16 1.48
C PRO A 155 9.79 -9.05 2.52
N PRO A 156 10.02 -9.31 3.83
CA PRO A 156 9.97 -8.27 4.85
C PRO A 156 10.93 -7.12 4.54
N GLY A 157 10.42 -5.89 4.53
CA GLY A 157 11.20 -4.68 4.22
C GLY A 157 11.29 -4.34 2.73
N SER A 158 10.70 -5.15 1.84
CA SER A 158 10.51 -4.77 0.44
C SER A 158 9.39 -3.74 0.30
N VAL A 159 9.50 -2.87 -0.71
CA VAL A 159 8.45 -1.94 -1.17
C VAL A 159 7.67 -2.50 -2.37
N GLY A 160 7.94 -3.76 -2.72
CA GLY A 160 7.23 -4.49 -3.76
C GLY A 160 7.89 -4.42 -5.14
N LYS A 161 7.10 -4.65 -6.17
CA LYS A 161 7.52 -4.66 -7.58
C LYS A 161 7.18 -3.33 -8.23
N ILE A 162 7.90 -2.99 -9.29
CA ILE A 162 7.64 -1.78 -10.07
C ILE A 162 6.20 -1.81 -10.64
N ALA A 163 5.50 -0.69 -10.51
CA ALA A 163 4.14 -0.51 -10.99
C ALA A 163 4.06 -0.63 -12.53
N PRO A 164 2.90 -0.98 -13.09
CA PRO A 164 2.74 -1.10 -14.54
C PRO A 164 3.13 0.18 -15.26
N ASN A 165 3.65 0.03 -16.48
CA ASN A 165 4.07 1.13 -17.36
C ASN A 165 5.26 1.97 -16.84
N LEU A 166 6.00 1.49 -15.84
CA LEU A 166 7.25 2.10 -15.39
C LEU A 166 8.46 1.19 -15.66
N GLU A 167 9.63 1.81 -15.75
CA GLU A 167 10.94 1.14 -15.80
C GLU A 167 11.82 1.65 -14.65
N MET A 168 12.60 0.76 -14.03
CA MET A 168 13.56 1.13 -12.99
C MET A 168 14.96 0.63 -13.34
N LYS A 169 15.94 1.47 -12.99
CA LYS A 169 17.35 1.16 -13.07
C LYS A 169 18.04 1.67 -11.81
N VAL A 170 18.89 0.83 -11.20
CA VAL A 170 19.71 1.22 -10.05
C VAL A 170 21.12 1.53 -10.55
N PHE A 171 21.66 2.67 -10.15
CA PHE A 171 23.01 3.09 -10.49
C PHE A 171 23.89 3.07 -9.25
N THR A 172 25.10 2.54 -9.38
CA THR A 172 26.13 2.68 -8.35
C THR A 172 26.75 4.06 -8.48
N PHE A 173 26.70 4.86 -7.42
CA PHE A 173 27.48 6.11 -7.37
C PHE A 173 28.93 5.76 -7.08
N PHE A 174 29.81 5.91 -8.08
CA PHE A 174 31.25 5.90 -7.86
C PHE A 174 31.72 7.32 -7.55
N THR A 175 32.63 7.46 -6.59
CA THR A 175 33.40 8.70 -6.33
C THR A 175 34.38 9.04 -7.48
N HIS A 176 34.40 8.25 -8.56
CA HIS A 176 35.18 8.53 -9.77
C HIS A 176 34.40 8.31 -11.08
N PRO A 177 34.62 9.14 -12.12
CA PRO A 177 33.63 9.38 -13.18
C PRO A 177 33.61 8.37 -14.33
N SER A 178 34.40 7.30 -14.29
CA SER A 178 34.79 6.61 -15.54
C SER A 178 34.08 5.31 -15.87
N LYS A 179 33.22 4.72 -15.02
CA LYS A 179 32.45 3.50 -15.38
C LYS A 179 31.07 3.41 -14.70
N PHE A 180 30.01 3.55 -15.49
CA PHE A 180 28.64 3.22 -15.07
C PHE A 180 28.39 1.72 -15.31
N LEU A 181 28.47 0.91 -14.26
CA LEU A 181 27.91 -0.44 -14.27
C LEU A 181 26.43 -0.34 -13.88
N TYR A 182 25.56 -1.01 -14.64
CA TYR A 182 24.12 -0.96 -14.39
C TYR A 182 23.44 -2.31 -14.62
N SER A 183 22.36 -2.55 -13.86
CA SER A 183 21.38 -3.60 -14.11
C SER A 183 20.01 -2.96 -14.33
N THR A 184 19.31 -3.39 -15.38
CA THR A 184 17.94 -2.94 -15.68
C THR A 184 16.98 -4.02 -15.20
N VAL A 185 15.93 -3.64 -14.47
CA VAL A 185 14.82 -4.52 -14.12
C VAL A 185 13.57 -3.93 -14.75
N SER A 186 13.10 -4.53 -15.85
CA SER A 186 11.81 -4.21 -16.46
C SER A 186 10.79 -5.28 -16.06
N ASN A 187 9.59 -4.83 -15.68
CA ASN A 187 8.47 -5.74 -15.45
C ASN A 187 7.77 -5.96 -16.79
N CYS A 188 8.46 -6.65 -17.70
CA CYS A 188 7.78 -7.19 -18.88
C CYS A 188 6.78 -8.22 -18.37
N GLY A 189 5.51 -8.08 -18.77
CA GLY A 189 4.44 -9.03 -18.45
C GLY A 189 4.78 -10.48 -18.82
N PRO A 190 3.88 -11.44 -18.52
CA PRO A 190 4.20 -12.86 -18.63
C PRO A 190 4.77 -13.17 -20.02
N LYS A 191 5.97 -13.75 -20.04
CA LYS A 191 6.54 -14.36 -21.23
C LYS A 191 5.66 -15.57 -21.54
N GLU A 192 4.82 -15.47 -22.56
CA GLU A 192 4.20 -16.65 -23.17
C GLU A 192 5.33 -17.53 -23.73
N TRP A 193 5.22 -18.83 -23.51
CA TRP A 193 6.14 -19.85 -24.03
C TRP A 193 6.00 -19.99 -25.54
#